data_AF-A0A953R2W7-F1
#
_entry.id   AF-A0A953R2W7-F1
#
_cell.length_a   1.000
_cell.length_b   1.000
_cell.length_c   1.000
_cell.angle_alpha   90.00
_cell.angle_beta   90.00
_cell.angle_gamma   90.00
#
_symmetry.space_group_name_H-M   'P 1'
#
loop_
_entity.id
_entity.type
_entity.pdbx_description
1 polymer ?
#
loop_
_entity_poly.entity_id
_entity_poly.type
_entity_poly.pdbx_seq_one_letter_code
_entity_poly.pdbx_strand_id
1 'polypeptide(L)'
;MRRPDRVLAAQLYERGVTLEAVENALVLAATRRMIRPEGAAPLGTIRSLAYFSPVIEEVLQMQVSTEYFRYLRHKLQRAVLAQ
;
A
#
# COMPACT_ATOMS: atom_id res chain seq x y z
N MET A 1 12.16 11.38 -8.20
CA MET A 1 10.79 11.48 -7.63
C MET A 1 10.02 12.60 -8.34
N ARG A 2 8.76 12.36 -8.73
CA ARG A 2 7.96 13.33 -9.51
C ARG A 2 7.45 14.45 -8.59
N ARG A 3 7.27 15.67 -9.13
CA ARG A 3 6.74 16.82 -8.36
C ARG A 3 5.38 16.51 -7.69
N PRO A 4 4.41 15.86 -8.36
CA PRO A 4 3.13 15.51 -7.73
C PRO A 4 3.27 14.56 -6.54
N ASP A 5 4.22 13.60 -6.59
CA ASP A 5 4.44 12.67 -5.48
C ASP A 5 4.95 13.39 -4.22
N ARG A 6 5.82 14.41 -4.40
CA ARG A 6 6.30 15.24 -3.29
C ARG A 6 5.18 16.09 -2.68
N VAL A 7 4.32 16.65 -3.52
CA VAL A 7 3.15 17.42 -3.06
C VAL A 7 2.21 16.52 -2.26
N LEU A 8 1.90 15.31 -2.74
CA LEU A 8 1.07 14.37 -2.01
C LEU A 8 1.70 13.96 -0.67
N ALA A 9 3.01 13.70 -0.64
CA ALA A 9 3.71 13.39 0.60
C ALA A 9 3.62 14.55 1.63
N ALA A 10 3.78 15.80 1.17
CA ALA A 10 3.60 16.97 2.02
C ALA A 10 2.16 17.08 2.55
N GLN A 11 1.16 16.85 1.71
CA GLN A 11 -0.25 16.86 2.12
C GLN A 11 -0.57 15.78 3.16
N LEU A 12 -0.01 14.57 3.02
CA LEU A 12 -0.17 13.50 4.02
C LEU A 12 0.45 13.90 5.35
N TYR A 13 1.64 14.52 5.30
CA TYR A 13 2.32 15.03 6.49
C TYR A 13 1.52 16.15 7.18
N GLU A 14 1.04 17.14 6.42
CA GLU A 14 0.20 18.24 6.92
C GLU A 14 -1.10 17.73 7.56
N ARG A 15 -1.68 16.65 7.03
CA ARG A 15 -2.84 15.97 7.61
C ARG A 15 -2.54 15.14 8.86
N GLY A 16 -1.27 15.01 9.25
CA GLY A 16 -0.86 14.20 10.40
C GLY A 16 -0.94 12.69 10.16
N VAL A 17 -0.94 12.24 8.90
CA VAL A 17 -0.92 10.81 8.58
C VAL A 17 0.43 10.23 9.03
N THR A 18 0.40 9.22 9.88
CA THR A 18 1.62 8.59 10.38
C THR A 18 2.36 7.84 9.28
N LEU A 19 3.69 7.77 9.38
CA LEU A 19 4.50 6.98 8.44
C LEU A 19 4.09 5.50 8.47
N GLU A 20 3.76 4.98 9.65
CA GLU A 20 3.26 3.60 9.81
C GLU A 20 1.98 3.35 8.99
N ALA A 21 1.01 4.28 8.99
CA ALA A 21 -0.20 4.14 8.18
C ALA A 21 0.12 4.11 6.68
N VAL A 22 1.06 4.94 6.22
CA VAL A 22 1.53 4.92 4.83
C VAL A 22 2.20 3.58 4.50
N GLU A 23 3.10 3.09 5.34
CA GLU A 23 3.76 1.80 5.15
C GLU A 23 2.76 0.64 5.12
N ASN A 24 1.80 0.63 6.03
CA ASN A 24 0.74 -0.36 6.10
C ASN A 24 -0.11 -0.36 4.81
N ALA A 25 -0.41 0.81 4.26
CA ALA A 25 -1.10 0.94 2.98
C ALA A 25 -0.27 0.41 1.79
N LEU A 26 1.04 0.66 1.78
CA LEU A 26 1.94 0.12 0.75
C LEU A 26 1.99 -1.41 0.81
N VAL A 27 2.12 -1.97 2.02
CA VAL A 27 2.11 -3.44 2.23
C VAL A 27 0.79 -4.04 1.79
N LEU A 28 -0.34 -3.45 2.17
CA LEU A 28 -1.68 -3.92 1.80
C LEU A 28 -1.87 -3.90 0.27
N ALA A 29 -1.54 -2.78 -0.37
CA ALA A 29 -1.64 -2.63 -1.81
C ALA A 29 -0.72 -3.60 -2.57
N ALA A 30 0.54 -3.75 -2.12
CA ALA A 30 1.47 -4.70 -2.72
C ALA A 30 0.97 -6.14 -2.60
N THR A 31 0.47 -6.52 -1.42
CA THR A 31 -0.08 -7.86 -1.17
C THR A 31 -1.25 -8.15 -2.12
N ARG A 32 -2.18 -7.20 -2.28
CA ARG A 32 -3.32 -7.34 -3.22
C ARG A 32 -2.88 -7.49 -4.68
N ARG A 33 -1.79 -6.81 -5.07
CA ARG A 33 -1.26 -6.90 -6.44
C ARG A 33 -0.53 -8.20 -6.72
N MET A 34 0.10 -8.80 -5.71
CA MET A 34 0.85 -10.05 -5.82
C MET A 34 -0.05 -11.28 -5.69
N ILE A 35 -1.09 -11.20 -4.86
CA ILE A 35 -1.97 -12.33 -4.57
C ILE A 35 -3.28 -12.11 -5.31
N ARG A 36 -3.27 -12.43 -6.60
CA ARG A 36 -4.41 -12.22 -7.50
C ARG A 36 -5.06 -13.53 -7.91
N PRO A 37 -6.38 -13.55 -8.12
CA PRO A 37 -7.06 -14.70 -8.71
C PRO A 37 -6.48 -15.06 -10.07
N GLU A 38 -6.48 -16.35 -10.40
CA GLU A 38 -6.16 -16.82 -11.74
C GLU A 38 -7.12 -16.22 -12.77
N GLY A 39 -6.59 -15.82 -13.94
CA GLY A 39 -7.37 -15.18 -15.00
C GLY A 39 -7.62 -13.68 -14.81
N ALA A 40 -7.15 -13.05 -13.72
CA ALA A 40 -7.31 -11.62 -13.54
C ALA A 40 -6.44 -10.81 -14.54
N ALA A 41 -7.02 -9.82 -15.20
CA ALA A 41 -6.35 -9.00 -16.23
C ALA A 41 -5.00 -8.43 -15.74
N PRO A 42 -3.95 -8.34 -16.57
CA PRO A 42 -2.62 -7.90 -16.12
C PRO A 42 -2.67 -6.49 -15.52
N LEU A 43 -1.88 -6.27 -14.46
CA LEU A 43 -1.79 -4.97 -13.83
C LEU A 43 -0.79 -4.08 -14.56
N GLY A 44 -1.18 -2.83 -14.81
CA GLY A 44 -0.26 -1.81 -15.27
C GLY A 44 0.81 -1.47 -14.21
N THR A 45 1.90 -0.85 -14.66
CA THR A 45 2.95 -0.30 -13.80
C THR A 45 2.40 0.80 -12.91
N ILE A 46 2.76 0.84 -11.62
CA ILE A 46 2.45 1.97 -10.74
C ILE A 46 3.39 3.13 -11.10
N ARG A 47 2.82 4.30 -11.44
CA ARG A 47 3.60 5.44 -11.96
C ARG A 47 3.73 6.61 -10.97
N SER A 48 3.03 6.56 -9.84
CA SER A 48 2.94 7.66 -8.86
C SER A 48 2.45 7.14 -7.51
N LEU A 49 2.80 7.86 -6.45
CA LEU A 49 2.30 7.64 -5.09
C LEU A 49 0.77 7.79 -5.00
N ALA A 50 0.15 8.59 -5.88
CA ALA A 50 -1.29 8.79 -5.91
C ALA A 50 -2.11 7.50 -6.10
N TYR A 51 -1.50 6.44 -6.66
CA TYR A 51 -2.11 5.11 -6.73
C TYR A 51 -2.49 4.56 -5.34
N PHE A 52 -1.73 4.92 -4.31
CA PHE A 52 -1.91 4.41 -2.95
C PHE A 52 -2.86 5.28 -2.10
N SER A 53 -3.21 6.49 -2.55
CA SER A 53 -4.15 7.38 -1.83
C SER A 53 -5.42 6.67 -1.34
N PRO A 54 -6.17 5.91 -2.17
CA PRO A 54 -7.37 5.21 -1.68
C PRO A 54 -7.05 4.14 -0.63
N VAL A 55 -5.89 3.49 -0.71
CA VAL A 55 -5.48 2.45 0.26
C VAL A 55 -5.01 3.07 1.58
N ILE A 56 -4.44 4.26 1.53
CA ILE A 56 -4.10 5.04 2.73
C ILE A 56 -5.38 5.41 3.47
N GLU A 57 -6.39 5.94 2.77
CA GLU A 57 -7.68 6.25 3.40
C GLU A 57 -8.32 4.99 3.99
N GLU A 58 -8.26 3.86 3.29
CA GLU A 58 -8.74 2.59 3.82
C GLU A 58 -8.05 2.20 5.13
N VAL A 59 -6.71 2.21 5.16
CA VAL A 59 -5.94 1.87 6.37
C VAL A 59 -6.27 2.80 7.54
N LEU A 60 -6.51 4.08 7.28
CA LEU A 60 -6.91 5.04 8.32
C LEU A 60 -8.30 4.75 8.91
N GLN A 61 -9.18 4.09 8.16
CA GLN A 61 -10.53 3.71 8.63
C GLN A 61 -10.59 2.29 9.19
N MET A 62 -9.56 1.47 8.95
CA MET A 62 -9.52 0.08 9.40
C MET A 62 -9.38 -0.03 10.92
N GLN A 63 -10.32 -0.74 11.55
CA GLN A 63 -10.22 -1.16 12.95
C GLN A 63 -9.49 -2.51 13.04
N VAL A 64 -8.22 -2.55 12.62
CA VAL A 64 -7.39 -3.75 12.64
C VAL A 64 -6.16 -3.55 13.52
N SER A 65 -5.74 -4.60 14.22
CA SER A 65 -4.53 -4.52 15.04
C SER A 65 -3.26 -4.53 14.18
N THR A 66 -2.15 -4.04 14.75
CA THR A 66 -0.84 -4.01 14.07
C THR A 66 -0.38 -5.40 13.61
N GLU A 67 -0.80 -6.46 14.30
CA GLU A 67 -0.54 -7.86 13.93
C GLU A 67 -1.04 -8.22 12.53
N TYR A 68 -2.15 -7.61 12.09
CA TYR A 68 -2.68 -7.83 10.74
C TYR A 68 -1.66 -7.40 9.69
N PHE A 69 -1.07 -6.21 9.84
CA PHE A 69 -0.06 -5.71 8.91
C PHE A 69 1.26 -6.47 9.05
N ARG A 70 1.60 -7.01 10.23
CA ARG A 70 2.73 -7.95 10.39
C ARG A 70 2.50 -9.23 9.58
N TYR A 71 1.31 -9.81 9.66
CA TYR A 71 0.91 -10.95 8.86
C TYR A 71 0.98 -10.65 7.35
N LEU A 72 0.48 -9.49 6.91
CA LEU A 72 0.55 -9.10 5.50
C LEU A 72 2.00 -8.95 5.01
N ARG A 73 2.91 -8.39 5.82
CA ARG A 73 4.34 -8.32 5.49
C ARG A 73 4.93 -9.72 5.26
N HIS A 74 4.64 -10.67 6.15
CA HIS A 74 5.08 -12.06 5.97
C HIS A 74 4.48 -12.72 4.72
N LYS A 75 3.19 -12.49 4.46
CA LYS A 75 2.51 -13.02 3.27
C LYS A 75 3.12 -12.46 1.97
N LEU A 76 3.41 -11.16 1.95
CA LEU A 76 4.05 -10.48 0.82
C LEU A 76 5.46 -11.04 0.57
N GLN A 77 6.28 -11.20 1.61
CA GLN A 77 7.61 -11.80 1.50
C GLN A 77 7.55 -13.18 0.84
N ARG A 78 6.61 -14.03 1.25
CA ARG A 78 6.41 -15.35 0.63
C ARG A 78 5.99 -15.28 -0.83
N ALA A 79 5.11 -14.33 -1.19
CA ALA A 79 4.66 -14.16 -2.57
C ALA A 79 5.77 -13.65 -3.50
N VAL A 80 6.71 -12.85 -2.98
CA VAL A 80 7.90 -12.41 -3.73
C VAL A 80 8.87 -13.57 -3.95
N LEU A 81 9.07 -14.43 -2.95
CA LEU A 81 9.95 -15.61 -3.06
C LEU A 81 9.40 -16.73 -3.95
N ALA A 82 8.09 -16.72 -4.24
CA ALA A 82 7.44 -17.73 -5.07
C ALA A 82 7.37 -17.36 -6.57
N GLN A 83 7.89 -16.18 -6.94
CA GLN A 83 8.03 -15.72 -8.33
C GLN A 83 9.40 -16.10 -8.89
#